data_AF-A0A951KUK4-F1
#
_entry.id   AF-A0A951KUK4-F1
#
_cell.length_a   1.000
_cell.length_b   1.000
_cell.length_c   1.000
_cell.angle_alpha   90.00
_cell.angle_beta   90.00
_cell.angle_gamma   90.00
#
_symmetry.space_group_name_H-M   'P 1'
#
loop_
_entity.id
_entity.type
_entity.pdbx_description
1 polymer ?
#
loop_
_entity_poly.entity_id
_entity_poly.type
_entity_poly.pdbx_seq_one_letter_code
_entity_poly.pdbx_strand_id
1 'polypeptide(L)' 'MKANRAYELIVSRGGREPAFLSDPKRTDRIEIVSIDDGEVILYWNLGAKDAVKLLKLLRFDLANLDA' A
#
# COMPACT_ATOMS: atom_id res chain seq x y z
N MET A 1 11.77 -4.90 -16.91
CA MET A 1 12.21 -3.89 -15.90
C MET A 1 11.84 -4.46 -14.52
N LYS A 2 12.14 -3.86 -13.35
CA LYS A 2 11.57 -4.36 -12.08
C LYS A 2 10.28 -3.62 -11.75
N ALA A 3 9.29 -4.32 -11.21
CA ALA A 3 7.96 -3.76 -10.91
C ALA A 3 8.01 -2.56 -9.94
N ASN A 4 8.95 -2.54 -9.00
CA ASN A 4 9.16 -1.39 -8.11
C ASN A 4 9.62 -0.10 -8.81
N ARG A 5 9.94 -0.14 -10.11
CA ARG A 5 10.24 1.04 -10.94
C ARG A 5 9.09 1.44 -11.87
N ALA A 6 8.12 0.54 -12.07
CA ALA A 6 6.94 0.79 -12.89
C ALA A 6 5.72 1.18 -12.05
N TYR A 7 5.74 0.90 -10.73
CA TYR A 7 4.64 1.20 -9.83
C TYR A 7 5.09 2.00 -8.61
N GLU A 8 4.28 2.99 -8.23
CA GLU A 8 4.38 3.73 -6.98
C GLU A 8 3.36 3.20 -5.95
N LEU A 9 3.80 3.08 -4.69
CA LEU A 9 2.94 2.70 -3.57
C LEU A 9 2.66 3.91 -2.67
N ILE A 10 1.45 4.44 -2.71
CA ILE A 10 1.02 5.55 -1.86
C ILE A 10 0.18 4.99 -0.70
N VAL A 11 0.53 5.40 0.52
CA VAL A 11 -0.15 4.95 1.74
C VAL A 11 -0.71 6.14 2.49
N SER A 12 -2.04 6.21 2.57
CA SER A 12 -2.75 7.21 3.35
C SER A 12 -3.25 6.59 4.64
N ARG A 13 -2.76 7.09 5.78
CA ARG A 13 -3.13 6.59 7.11
C ARG A 13 -4.27 7.40 7.70
N GLY A 14 -5.29 6.73 8.23
CA GLY A 14 -6.41 7.38 8.93
C GLY A 14 -6.04 7.96 10.31
N GLY A 15 -4.80 7.77 10.76
CA GLY A 15 -4.30 8.29 12.04
C GLY A 15 -2.78 8.26 12.13
N ARG A 16 -2.22 8.92 13.16
CA ARG A 16 -0.76 9.04 13.36
C ARG A 16 -0.15 7.90 14.17
N GLU A 17 -0.98 7.16 14.89
CA GLU A 17 -0.50 6.11 15.79
C GLU A 17 0.07 4.89 15.05
N PRO A 18 0.98 4.13 15.66
CA PRO A 18 1.37 2.82 15.15
C PRO A 18 0.17 1.86 15.05
N ALA A 19 0.18 0.95 14.06
CA ALA A 19 -0.95 0.04 13.82
C ALA A 19 -1.30 -0.91 14.99
N PHE A 20 -0.37 -1.14 15.92
CA PHE A 20 -0.62 -1.97 17.10
C PHE A 20 -1.24 -1.20 18.28
N LEU A 21 -1.21 0.15 18.25
CA LEU A 21 -1.84 1.04 19.24
C LEU A 21 -3.06 1.79 18.67
N SER A 22 -3.24 1.81 17.36
CA SER A 22 -4.32 2.55 16.72
C SER A 22 -5.71 2.07 17.13
N ASP A 23 -6.69 2.99 17.08
CA ASP A 23 -8.12 2.68 17.15
C ASP A 23 -8.45 1.47 16.23
N PRO A 24 -9.10 0.41 16.74
CA PRO A 24 -9.55 -0.73 15.93
C PRO A 24 -10.43 -0.36 14.74
N LYS A 25 -11.10 0.80 14.78
CA LYS A 25 -11.92 1.32 13.68
C LYS A 25 -11.15 2.19 12.68
N ARG A 26 -9.86 2.45 12.92
CA ARG A 26 -9.04 3.20 11.98
C ARG A 26 -8.94 2.44 10.65
N THR A 27 -9.20 3.17 9.58
CA THR A 27 -9.05 2.70 8.23
C THR A 27 -7.88 3.42 7.55
N ASP A 28 -7.08 2.67 6.82
CA ASP A 28 -5.99 3.13 5.98
C ASP A 28 -6.32 2.82 4.52
N ARG A 29 -5.62 3.51 3.63
CA ARG A 29 -5.75 3.36 2.19
C ARG A 29 -4.39 3.12 1.56
N ILE A 30 -4.35 2.18 0.61
CA ILE A 30 -3.17 1.90 -0.20
C ILE A 30 -3.56 2.06 -1.67
N GLU A 31 -2.75 2.81 -2.40
CA GLU A 31 -2.87 3.03 -3.84
C GLU A 31 -1.61 2.44 -4.50
N ILE A 32 -1.82 1.64 -5.53
CA ILE A 32 -0.77 1.15 -6.42
C ILE A 32 -0.95 1.88 -7.74
N VAL A 33 -0.03 2.78 -8.06
CA VAL A 33 -0.12 3.67 -9.21
C VAL A 33 0.88 3.22 -10.26
N SER A 34 0.40 2.91 -11.47
CA SER A 34 1.26 2.69 -12.63
C SER A 34 1.87 4.02 -13.06
N ILE A 35 3.19 4.04 -13.26
CA ILE A 35 3.93 5.24 -13.63
C ILE A 35 3.74 5.57 -15.13
N ASP A 36 3.51 4.55 -15.95
CA ASP A 36 3.49 4.70 -17.42
C ASP A 36 2.16 5.30 -17.93
N ASP A 37 1.04 4.91 -17.34
CA ASP A 37 -0.31 5.30 -17.78
C ASP A 37 -1.16 5.96 -16.69
N GLY A 38 -0.68 5.98 -15.43
CA GLY A 38 -1.41 6.57 -14.31
C GLY A 38 -2.58 5.73 -13.81
N GLU A 39 -2.71 4.46 -14.23
CA GLU A 39 -3.75 3.58 -13.71
C GLU A 39 -3.55 3.29 -12.21
N VAL A 40 -4.65 3.24 -11.45
CA VAL A 40 -4.61 3.09 -9.99
C VAL A 40 -5.42 1.89 -9.54
N ILE A 41 -4.77 0.95 -8.85
CA ILE A 41 -5.44 -0.07 -8.05
C ILE A 41 -5.57 0.44 -6.62
N LEU A 42 -6.81 0.53 -6.14
CA LEU A 42 -7.14 1.19 -4.89
C LEU A 42 -7.71 0.21 -3.84
N TYR A 43 -7.02 0.11 -2.70
CA TYR A 43 -7.55 -0.50 -1.49
C TYR A 43 -8.01 0.59 -0.52
N TRP A 44 -9.31 0.90 -0.54
CA TRP A 44 -9.88 2.10 0.09
C TRP A 44 -10.32 1.96 1.55
N ASN A 45 -10.41 0.73 2.07
CA ASN A 45 -10.92 0.47 3.42
C ASN A 45 -10.18 -0.68 4.10
N LEU A 46 -8.92 -0.45 4.50
CA LEU A 46 -8.10 -1.45 5.18
C LEU A 46 -8.00 -1.13 6.67
N GLY A 47 -8.19 -2.13 7.54
CA GLY A 47 -7.80 -1.97 8.94
C GLY A 47 -6.29 -1.71 9.05
N ALA A 48 -5.86 -0.91 10.03
CA ALA A 48 -4.46 -0.49 10.15
C ALA A 48 -3.45 -1.67 10.18
N LYS A 49 -3.82 -2.80 10.81
CA LYS A 49 -2.97 -4.01 10.85
C LYS A 49 -2.87 -4.68 9.48
N ASP A 50 -3.99 -4.78 8.76
CA ASP A 50 -4.04 -5.38 7.43
C ASP A 50 -3.31 -4.52 6.41
N ALA A 51 -3.43 -3.18 6.51
CA ALA A 51 -2.69 -2.25 5.67
C ALA A 51 -1.16 -2.42 5.83
N VAL A 52 -0.66 -2.52 7.07
CA VAL A 52 0.78 -2.78 7.30
C VAL A 52 1.22 -4.12 6.74
N LYS A 53 0.39 -5.17 6.88
CA LYS A 53 0.70 -6.50 6.33
C LYS A 53 0.74 -6.47 4.81
N LEU A 54 -0.28 -5.90 4.17
CA LEU A 54 -0.39 -5.79 2.72
C LEU A 54 0.74 -4.95 2.14
N LEU A 55 1.05 -3.80 2.75
CA LEU A 55 2.17 -2.94 2.30
C LEU A 55 3.50 -3.70 2.26
N LYS A 56 3.76 -4.56 3.24
CA LYS A 56 4.99 -5.37 3.27
C LYS A 56 5.02 -6.38 2.13
N LEU A 57 3.90 -7.06 1.87
CA LEU A 57 3.76 -8.02 0.77
C LEU A 57 3.94 -7.32 -0.58
N LEU A 58 3.24 -6.21 -0.82
CA LEU A 58 3.36 -5.44 -2.07
C LEU A 58 4.78 -4.95 -2.31
N ARG A 59 5.47 -4.43 -1.29
CA ARG A 59 6.88 -4.02 -1.42
C ARG A 59 7.80 -5.19 -1.76
N PHE A 60 7.56 -6.35 -1.15
CA PHE A 60 8.32 -7.56 -1.45
C PHE A 60 8.06 -8.02 -2.90
N ASP A 61 6.80 -8.11 -3.31
CA ASP A 61 6.41 -8.55 -4.64
C ASP A 61 6.97 -7.61 -5.71
N LEU A 62 6.77 -6.29 -5.57
CA LEU A 62 7.27 -5.31 -6.53
C LEU A 62 8.80 -5.32 -6.66
N ALA A 63 9.52 -5.65 -5.58
CA ALA A 63 10.98 -5.76 -5.64
C ALA A 63 11.46 -7.02 -6.38
N ASN A 64 10.65 -8.08 -6.40
CA ASN A 64 11.04 -9.37 -6.97
C ASN A 64 10.48 -9.61 -8.37
N LEU A 65 9.29 -9.08 -8.66
CA LEU A 65 8.62 -9.22 -9.95
C LEU A 65 9.27 -8.35 -11.04
N ASP A 66 9.18 -8.85 -12.27
CA ASP A 66 9.51 -8.07 -13.45
C ASP A 66 8.30 -7.22 -13.87
N ALA A 67 8.58 -6.07 -14.46
CA ALA A 67 7.64 -5.18 -15.16
C ALA A 67 7.79 -5.36 -16.66
#